data_AF-A0A2E8J293-F1
#
_entry.id   AF-A0A2E8J293-F1
#
_cell.length_a   1.000
_cell.length_b   1.000
_cell.length_c   1.000
_cell.angle_alpha   90.00
_cell.angle_beta   90.00
_cell.angle_gamma   90.00
#
_symmetry.space_group_name_H-M   'P 1'
#
loop_
_entity.id
_entity.type
_entity.pdbx_description
1 polymer ?
#
loop_
_entity_poly.entity_id
_entity_poly.type
_entity_poly.pdbx_seq_one_letter_code
_entity_poly.pdbx_strand_id
1 'polypeptide(L)'
;MADILASIQQAIKAGAVGVNLEDTDNAELLPVETMADRITGIRTRYIELDMPLFLNVRTDALLKSEGTCTESLRDVVSRGNAYAEAGTHGVFVPDLGDLGQKNIAMLVRKLPLPLNVIVNEKSPPISALEQLGVARVSFGPRVMCAMLSYMSKITAGLLSTGTSTRLGEHSLSYSEINSLLSTPGSA
;
A
#
# COMPACT_ATOMS: atom_id res chain seq x y z
N MET A 1 -7.54 -7.74 19.16
CA MET A 1 -6.13 -8.23 19.18
C MET A 1 -6.01 -9.66 18.66
N ALA A 2 -6.76 -10.62 19.21
CA ALA A 2 -6.71 -12.01 18.77
C ALA A 2 -6.92 -12.19 17.26
N ASP A 3 -7.93 -11.53 16.68
CA ASP A 3 -8.23 -11.63 15.24
C ASP A 3 -7.11 -11.06 14.36
N ILE A 4 -6.45 -9.99 14.81
CA ILE A 4 -5.30 -9.40 14.12
C ILE A 4 -4.15 -10.41 14.06
N LEU A 5 -3.78 -10.99 15.21
CA LEU A 5 -2.71 -11.98 15.28
C LEU A 5 -3.03 -13.23 14.43
N ALA A 6 -4.26 -13.73 14.50
CA ALA A 6 -4.71 -14.87 13.70
C ALA A 6 -4.65 -14.59 12.19
N SER A 7 -5.02 -13.37 11.77
CA SER A 7 -4.95 -12.94 10.36
C SER A 7 -3.52 -12.85 9.86
N ILE A 8 -2.61 -12.24 10.64
CA ILE A 8 -1.19 -12.16 10.28
C ILE A 8 -0.59 -13.58 10.20
N GLN A 9 -0.93 -14.46 11.15
CA GLN A 9 -0.44 -15.85 11.14
C GLN A 9 -0.89 -16.61 9.90
N GLN A 10 -2.14 -16.43 9.47
CA GLN A 10 -2.65 -17.02 8.22
C GLN A 10 -1.91 -16.48 7.00
N ALA A 11 -1.65 -15.16 6.95
CA ALA A 11 -0.89 -14.55 5.86
C ALA A 11 0.54 -15.14 5.77
N ILE A 12 1.25 -15.25 6.88
CA ILE A 12 2.60 -15.84 6.90
C ILE A 12 2.57 -17.32 6.53
N LYS A 13 1.59 -18.10 7.03
CA LYS A 13 1.41 -19.52 6.61
C LYS A 13 1.15 -19.67 5.12
N ALA A 14 0.53 -18.68 4.48
CA ALA A 14 0.33 -18.63 3.02
C ALA A 14 1.58 -18.19 2.24
N GLY A 15 2.71 -17.91 2.91
CA GLY A 15 3.97 -17.52 2.30
C GLY A 15 4.23 -16.01 2.25
N ALA A 16 3.38 -15.19 2.89
CA ALA A 16 3.69 -13.77 3.03
C ALA A 16 4.92 -13.56 3.91
N VAL A 17 5.71 -12.52 3.62
CA VAL A 17 6.88 -12.10 4.41
C VAL A 17 6.66 -10.75 5.13
N GLY A 18 5.48 -10.16 4.96
CA GLY A 18 5.13 -8.87 5.53
C GLY A 18 3.64 -8.57 5.40
N VAL A 19 3.17 -7.65 6.23
CA VAL A 19 1.77 -7.20 6.25
C VAL A 19 1.70 -5.69 6.35
N ASN A 20 0.63 -5.12 5.79
CA ASN A 20 0.24 -3.76 6.07
C ASN A 20 -0.80 -3.77 7.20
N LEU A 21 -0.62 -2.97 8.24
CA LEU A 21 -1.59 -2.77 9.31
C LEU A 21 -2.01 -1.31 9.34
N GLU A 22 -3.30 -1.03 9.15
CA GLU A 22 -3.83 0.34 9.17
C GLU A 22 -4.29 0.77 10.55
N ASP A 23 -4.16 2.08 10.82
CA ASP A 23 -4.62 2.73 12.04
C ASP A 23 -6.07 3.25 11.95
N THR A 24 -6.85 2.75 10.99
CA THR A 24 -8.30 2.98 10.89
C THR A 24 -9.05 1.71 11.25
N ASP A 25 -10.11 1.84 12.06
CA ASP A 25 -10.97 0.75 12.48
C ASP A 25 -12.42 1.23 12.43
N ASN A 26 -13.32 0.48 11.80
CA ASN A 26 -14.71 0.88 11.56
C ASN A 26 -14.86 2.30 10.99
N ALA A 27 -14.01 2.63 10.01
CA ALA A 27 -13.91 3.94 9.34
C ALA A 27 -13.42 5.11 10.21
N GLU A 28 -13.07 4.87 11.47
CA GLU A 28 -12.53 5.89 12.38
C GLU A 28 -11.03 5.74 12.57
N LEU A 29 -10.32 6.86 12.62
CA LEU A 29 -8.89 6.88 12.90
C LEU A 29 -8.66 6.57 14.39
N LEU A 30 -7.88 5.54 14.66
CA LEU A 30 -7.58 5.12 16.03
C LEU A 30 -6.76 6.18 16.78
N PRO A 31 -6.92 6.27 18.12
CA PRO A 31 -5.94 6.93 18.97
C PRO A 31 -4.54 6.35 18.75
N VAL A 32 -3.52 7.20 18.81
CA VAL A 32 -2.13 6.81 18.52
C VAL A 32 -1.67 5.70 19.45
N GLU A 33 -2.04 5.80 20.73
CA GLU A 33 -1.72 4.87 21.80
C GLU A 33 -2.35 3.50 21.54
N THR A 34 -3.62 3.47 21.14
CA THR A 34 -4.32 2.23 20.76
C THR A 34 -3.61 1.52 19.63
N MET A 35 -3.12 2.26 18.63
CA MET A 35 -2.37 1.67 17.53
C MET A 35 -0.96 1.23 17.95
N ALA A 36 -0.27 2.01 18.78
CA ALA A 36 1.04 1.66 19.34
C ALA A 36 0.98 0.37 20.18
N ASP A 37 -0.07 0.20 20.99
CA ASP A 37 -0.32 -1.03 21.74
C ASP A 37 -0.54 -2.22 20.80
N ARG A 38 -1.24 -2.01 19.67
CA ARG A 38 -1.42 -3.06 18.65
C ARG A 38 -0.09 -3.49 18.03
N ILE A 39 0.74 -2.53 17.65
CA ILE A 39 2.06 -2.77 17.07
C ILE A 39 2.94 -3.53 18.06
N THR A 40 3.01 -3.07 19.31
CA THR A 40 3.79 -3.69 20.38
C THR A 40 3.35 -5.14 20.60
N GLY A 41 2.04 -5.39 20.71
CA GLY A 41 1.50 -6.75 20.88
C GLY A 41 1.85 -7.68 19.72
N ILE A 42 1.80 -7.19 18.47
CA ILE A 42 2.23 -7.97 17.29
C ILE A 42 3.72 -8.25 17.37
N ARG A 43 4.55 -7.24 17.65
CA ARG A 43 6.01 -7.39 17.71
C ARG A 43 6.44 -8.41 18.76
N THR A 44 5.93 -8.29 19.98
CA THR A 44 6.21 -9.24 21.06
C THR A 44 5.85 -10.67 20.65
N ARG A 45 4.64 -10.88 20.10
CA ARG A 45 4.19 -12.21 19.71
C ARG A 45 5.05 -12.86 18.63
N TYR A 46 5.51 -12.07 17.65
CA TYR A 46 6.30 -12.59 16.54
C TYR A 46 7.77 -12.84 16.92
N ILE A 47 8.29 -12.07 17.88
CA ILE A 47 9.59 -12.36 18.51
C ILE A 47 9.51 -13.69 19.28
N GLU A 48 8.45 -13.91 20.08
CA GLU A 48 8.25 -15.17 20.81
C GLU A 48 8.13 -16.39 19.90
N LEU A 49 7.56 -16.23 18.70
CA LEU A 49 7.38 -17.31 17.72
C LEU A 49 8.57 -17.54 16.81
N ASP A 50 9.61 -16.69 16.90
CA ASP A 50 10.75 -16.67 15.97
C ASP A 50 10.29 -16.64 14.49
N MET A 51 9.27 -15.84 14.20
CA MET A 51 8.68 -15.73 12.86
C MET A 51 9.12 -14.43 12.18
N PRO A 52 9.74 -14.50 10.98
CA PRO A 52 10.11 -13.30 10.24
C PRO A 52 8.86 -12.56 9.76
N LEU A 53 8.77 -11.27 10.07
CA LEU A 53 7.63 -10.42 9.68
C LEU A 53 8.10 -9.00 9.39
N PHE A 54 7.89 -8.53 8.16
CA PHE A 54 7.93 -7.09 7.87
C PHE A 54 6.55 -6.47 8.19
N LEU A 55 6.44 -5.85 9.36
CA LEU A 55 5.28 -5.05 9.75
C LEU A 55 5.39 -3.64 9.17
N ASN A 56 4.49 -3.29 8.26
CA ASN A 56 4.40 -1.98 7.62
C ASN A 56 3.14 -1.27 8.13
N VAL A 57 3.28 -0.25 8.97
CA VAL A 57 2.12 0.41 9.55
C VAL A 57 1.65 1.55 8.66
N ARG A 58 0.40 1.47 8.25
CA ARG A 58 -0.29 2.48 7.45
C ARG A 58 -0.97 3.48 8.37
N THR A 59 -0.74 4.76 8.13
CA THR A 59 -1.53 5.83 8.75
C THR A 59 -2.47 6.47 7.75
N ASP A 60 -3.75 6.52 8.10
CA ASP A 60 -4.80 7.17 7.32
C ASP A 60 -5.06 8.60 7.78
N ALA A 61 -4.18 9.16 8.63
CA ALA A 61 -4.31 10.52 9.17
C ALA A 61 -4.52 11.61 8.10
N LEU A 62 -3.94 11.47 6.89
CA LEU A 62 -4.23 12.38 5.77
C LEU A 62 -5.62 12.15 5.16
N LEU A 63 -6.03 10.89 5.00
CA LEU A 63 -7.31 10.53 4.39
C LEU A 63 -8.50 10.87 5.28
N LYS A 64 -8.28 10.86 6.60
CA LYS A 64 -9.28 11.15 7.63
C LYS A 64 -9.18 12.58 8.18
N SER A 65 -8.28 13.40 7.64
CA SER A 65 -8.08 14.75 8.17
C SER A 65 -9.21 15.68 7.77
N GLU A 66 -9.72 16.42 8.75
CA GLU A 66 -10.59 17.59 8.52
C GLU A 66 -9.83 18.92 8.68
N GLY A 67 -8.54 18.85 9.03
CA GLY A 67 -7.68 19.99 9.28
C GLY A 67 -6.97 20.51 8.03
N THR A 68 -6.09 21.48 8.23
CA THR A 68 -5.19 21.96 7.16
C THR A 68 -4.16 20.91 6.81
N CYS A 69 -3.67 20.92 5.55
CA CYS A 69 -2.60 20.01 5.11
C CYS A 69 -1.38 20.00 6.05
N THR A 70 -1.03 21.15 6.65
CA THR A 70 0.08 21.26 7.60
C THR A 70 -0.19 20.51 8.90
N GLU A 71 -1.42 20.58 9.42
CA GLU A 71 -1.82 19.84 10.63
C GLU A 71 -1.86 18.35 10.36
N SER A 72 -2.42 17.92 9.22
CA SER A 72 -2.46 16.51 8.82
C SER A 72 -1.04 15.94 8.68
N LEU A 73 -0.11 16.69 8.07
CA LEU A 73 1.28 16.30 7.94
C LEU A 73 2.00 16.19 9.30
N ARG A 74 1.68 17.08 10.24
CA ARG A 74 2.21 17.00 11.61
C ARG A 74 1.70 15.76 12.32
N ASP A 75 0.42 15.42 12.15
CA ASP A 75 -0.17 14.21 12.74
C ASP A 75 0.46 12.95 12.16
N VAL A 76 0.66 12.87 10.84
CA VAL A 76 1.38 11.76 10.19
C VAL A 76 2.78 11.58 10.78
N VAL A 77 3.53 12.66 10.97
CA VAL A 77 4.87 12.59 11.56
C VAL A 77 4.80 12.12 13.01
N SER A 78 3.86 12.64 13.81
CA SER A 78 3.66 12.24 15.21
C SER A 78 3.35 10.74 15.32
N ARG A 79 2.36 10.27 14.56
CA ARG A 79 1.96 8.86 14.47
C ARG A 79 3.10 7.97 14.01
N GLY A 80 3.77 8.34 12.92
CA GLY A 80 4.88 7.56 12.37
C GLY A 80 6.05 7.39 13.34
N ASN A 81 6.35 8.41 14.16
CA ASN A 81 7.37 8.31 15.21
C ASN A 81 6.90 7.38 16.35
N ALA A 82 5.66 7.55 16.84
CA ALA A 82 5.10 6.66 17.87
C ALA A 82 5.04 5.19 17.41
N TYR A 83 4.68 4.95 16.14
CA TYR A 83 4.64 3.60 15.58
C TYR A 83 6.04 2.99 15.41
N ALA A 84 7.05 3.82 15.14
CA ALA A 84 8.45 3.40 15.13
C ALA A 84 8.93 2.98 16.51
N GLU A 85 8.61 3.76 17.54
CA GLU A 85 8.90 3.43 18.94
C GLU A 85 8.20 2.13 19.38
N ALA A 86 6.97 1.89 18.91
CA ALA A 86 6.24 0.64 19.14
C ALA A 86 6.79 -0.57 18.36
N GLY A 87 7.72 -0.36 17.43
CA GLY A 87 8.48 -1.41 16.76
C GLY A 87 8.00 -1.79 15.35
N THR A 88 7.30 -0.92 14.62
CA THR A 88 7.07 -1.14 13.17
C THR A 88 8.38 -1.14 12.38
N HIS A 89 8.41 -1.75 11.19
CA HIS A 89 9.58 -1.75 10.30
C HIS A 89 9.50 -0.70 9.19
N GLY A 90 8.29 -0.22 8.90
CA GLY A 90 8.03 0.78 7.88
C GLY A 90 6.79 1.60 8.22
N VAL A 91 6.74 2.80 7.64
CA VAL A 91 5.59 3.71 7.73
C VAL A 91 5.01 3.87 6.33
N PHE A 92 3.72 3.62 6.19
CA PHE A 92 2.98 3.78 4.95
C PHE A 92 2.03 4.97 5.06
N VAL A 93 2.24 5.98 4.20
CA VAL A 93 1.32 7.11 4.08
C VAL A 93 0.67 7.07 2.69
N PRO A 94 -0.65 6.87 2.58
CA PRO A 94 -1.32 6.76 1.30
C PRO A 94 -1.53 8.10 0.59
N ASP A 95 -1.67 8.05 -0.73
CA ASP A 95 -2.14 9.11 -1.64
C ASP A 95 -1.43 10.46 -1.52
N LEU A 96 -0.09 10.45 -1.49
CA LEU A 96 0.74 11.67 -1.41
C LEU A 96 0.83 12.48 -2.70
N GLY A 97 0.18 12.05 -3.80
CA GLY A 97 0.34 12.68 -5.12
C GLY A 97 -0.02 14.16 -5.14
N ASP A 98 -1.05 14.56 -4.38
CA ASP A 98 -1.50 15.95 -4.27
C ASP A 98 -0.63 16.82 -3.33
N LEU A 99 0.25 16.21 -2.50
CA LEU A 99 1.07 16.97 -1.55
C LEU A 99 2.28 17.63 -2.20
N GLY A 100 2.68 17.18 -3.39
CA GLY A 100 3.89 17.64 -4.07
C GLY A 100 5.20 17.16 -3.43
N GLN A 101 6.29 17.25 -4.20
CA GLN A 101 7.60 16.70 -3.83
C GLN A 101 8.16 17.25 -2.52
N LYS A 102 7.92 18.54 -2.21
CA LYS A 102 8.42 19.20 -0.98
C LYS A 102 7.89 18.51 0.28
N ASN A 103 6.61 18.15 0.30
CA ASN A 103 5.98 17.50 1.46
C ASN A 103 6.39 16.05 1.57
N ILE A 104 6.53 15.33 0.45
CA ILE A 104 7.08 13.96 0.43
C ILE A 104 8.50 13.95 1.00
N ALA A 105 9.36 14.86 0.52
CA ALA A 105 10.73 14.99 1.03
C ALA A 105 10.77 15.33 2.53
N MET A 106 9.81 16.11 3.02
CA MET A 106 9.68 16.43 4.44
C MET A 106 9.34 15.17 5.25
N LEU A 107 8.37 14.37 4.79
CA LEU A 107 8.00 13.12 5.45
C LEU A 107 9.17 12.14 5.51
N VAL A 108 9.90 11.95 4.39
CA VAL A 108 11.10 11.10 4.36
C VAL A 108 12.13 11.55 5.41
N ARG A 109 12.36 12.85 5.56
CA ARG A 109 13.32 13.37 6.56
C ARG A 109 12.85 13.28 8.01
N LYS A 110 11.53 13.28 8.24
CA LYS A 110 10.94 13.39 9.58
C LYS A 110 10.50 12.04 10.17
N LEU A 111 10.33 11.03 9.32
CA LEU A 111 10.01 9.67 9.74
C LEU A 111 11.32 8.88 9.93
N PRO A 112 11.47 8.14 11.04
CA PRO A 112 12.72 7.43 11.34
C PRO A 112 12.85 6.09 10.59
N LEU A 113 11.86 5.70 9.80
CA LEU A 113 11.75 4.40 9.14
C LEU A 113 11.47 4.56 7.63
N PRO A 114 11.73 3.50 6.83
CA PRO A 114 11.40 3.45 5.41
C PRO A 114 9.96 3.93 5.12
N LEU A 115 9.84 4.98 4.30
CA LEU A 115 8.55 5.49 3.84
C LEU A 115 8.04 4.67 2.66
N ASN A 116 6.87 4.07 2.85
CA ASN A 116 6.06 3.47 1.79
C ASN A 116 4.98 4.47 1.34
N VAL A 117 4.73 4.52 0.04
CA VAL A 117 3.66 5.34 -0.55
C VAL A 117 2.84 4.51 -1.53
N ILE A 118 1.61 4.96 -1.78
CA ILE A 118 0.80 4.49 -2.90
C ILE A 118 0.75 5.60 -3.95
N VAL A 119 1.14 5.29 -5.20
CA VAL A 119 1.14 6.27 -6.29
C VAL A 119 -0.21 6.34 -6.98
N ASN A 120 -0.50 7.50 -7.54
CA ASN A 120 -1.66 7.84 -8.36
C ASN A 120 -1.21 8.70 -9.56
N GLU A 121 -2.15 9.10 -10.41
CA GLU A 121 -1.91 9.88 -11.63
C GLU A 121 -1.28 11.27 -11.40
N LYS A 122 -1.35 11.79 -10.17
CA LYS A 122 -0.74 13.08 -9.79
C LYS A 122 0.62 12.91 -9.12
N SER A 123 1.01 11.67 -8.84
CA SER A 123 2.26 11.37 -8.15
C SER A 123 3.47 11.74 -9.02
N PRO A 124 4.58 12.20 -8.41
CA PRO A 124 5.84 12.34 -9.12
C PRO A 124 6.28 11.02 -9.78
N PRO A 125 7.14 11.07 -10.82
CA PRO A 125 7.75 9.88 -11.38
C PRO A 125 8.42 9.02 -10.30
N ILE A 126 8.41 7.69 -10.46
CA ILE A 126 9.00 6.76 -9.48
C ILE A 126 10.48 7.10 -9.22
N SER A 127 11.23 7.44 -10.27
CA SER A 127 12.63 7.87 -10.14
C SER A 127 12.80 9.14 -9.30
N ALA A 128 11.85 10.07 -9.35
CA ALA A 128 11.86 11.24 -8.48
C ALA A 128 11.54 10.85 -7.03
N LEU A 129 10.58 9.94 -6.80
CA LEU A 129 10.28 9.42 -5.46
C LEU A 129 11.48 8.70 -4.83
N GLU A 130 12.18 7.89 -5.63
CA GLU A 130 13.43 7.24 -5.23
C GLU A 130 14.51 8.26 -4.83
N GLN A 131 14.74 9.29 -5.65
CA GLN A 131 15.67 10.37 -5.33
C GLN A 131 15.31 11.15 -4.06
N LEU A 132 14.02 11.25 -3.74
CA LEU A 132 13.54 11.85 -2.49
C LEU A 132 13.75 10.95 -1.27
N GLY A 133 14.10 9.68 -1.46
CA GLY A 133 14.31 8.68 -0.41
C GLY A 133 13.06 7.88 -0.03
N VAL A 134 12.04 7.85 -0.88
CA VAL A 134 10.92 6.90 -0.72
C VAL A 134 11.45 5.48 -0.92
N ALA A 135 11.22 4.62 0.08
CA ALA A 135 11.78 3.27 0.09
C ALA A 135 10.88 2.22 -0.58
N ARG A 136 9.57 2.47 -0.66
CA ARG A 136 8.62 1.55 -1.29
C ARG A 136 7.50 2.32 -2.00
N VAL A 137 7.20 1.89 -3.22
CA VAL A 137 6.06 2.35 -4.01
C VAL A 137 5.09 1.20 -4.21
N SER A 138 3.81 1.47 -4.01
CA SER A 138 2.71 0.54 -4.26
C SER A 138 1.66 1.17 -5.17
N PHE A 139 0.83 0.35 -5.82
CA PHE A 139 -0.19 0.80 -6.77
C PHE A 139 -1.62 0.62 -6.24
N GLY A 140 -1.78 -0.05 -5.09
CA GLY A 140 -3.06 -0.45 -4.53
C GLY A 140 -4.00 -1.05 -5.58
N PRO A 141 -5.28 -0.63 -5.65
CA PRO A 141 -6.25 -1.22 -6.57
C PRO A 141 -6.11 -0.70 -8.02
N ARG A 142 -5.22 0.27 -8.30
CA ARG A 142 -5.28 1.07 -9.54
C ARG A 142 -5.07 0.26 -10.81
N VAL A 143 -4.18 -0.74 -10.79
CA VAL A 143 -3.97 -1.65 -11.93
C VAL A 143 -5.25 -2.42 -12.24
N MET A 144 -5.89 -2.97 -11.22
CA MET A 144 -7.16 -3.69 -11.35
C MET A 144 -8.27 -2.74 -11.84
N CYS A 145 -8.38 -1.53 -11.29
CA CYS A 145 -9.34 -0.52 -11.76
C CYS A 145 -9.14 -0.16 -13.24
N ALA A 146 -7.89 -0.07 -13.71
CA ALA A 146 -7.58 0.17 -15.12
C ALA A 146 -8.06 -1.00 -16.01
N MET A 147 -7.84 -2.24 -15.57
CA MET A 147 -8.36 -3.43 -16.25
C MET A 147 -9.89 -3.45 -16.30
N LEU A 148 -10.57 -3.17 -15.18
CA LEU A 148 -12.03 -3.10 -15.12
C LEU A 148 -12.59 -2.00 -16.02
N SER A 149 -11.94 -0.83 -16.09
CA SER A 149 -12.34 0.26 -16.98
C SER A 149 -12.27 -0.16 -18.45
N TYR A 150 -11.24 -0.90 -18.83
CA TYR A 150 -11.11 -1.41 -20.19
C TYR A 150 -12.13 -2.52 -20.51
N MET A 151 -12.37 -3.44 -19.57
CA MET A 151 -13.41 -4.44 -19.70
C MET A 151 -14.81 -3.82 -19.84
N SER A 152 -15.11 -2.77 -19.07
CA SER A 152 -16.37 -2.02 -19.19
C SER A 152 -16.55 -1.43 -20.60
N LYS A 153 -15.48 -0.91 -21.21
CA LYS A 153 -15.47 -0.39 -22.59
C LYS A 153 -15.74 -1.48 -23.63
N ILE A 154 -15.19 -2.70 -23.46
CA ILE A 154 -15.48 -3.85 -24.31
C ILE A 154 -16.97 -4.21 -24.22
N THR A 155 -17.47 -4.39 -23.00
CA THR A 155 -18.86 -4.77 -22.74
C THR A 155 -19.85 -3.74 -23.31
N ALA A 156 -19.55 -2.45 -23.16
CA ALA A 156 -20.38 -1.39 -23.73
C ALA A 156 -20.46 -1.48 -25.26
N GLY A 157 -19.35 -1.78 -25.95
CA GLY A 157 -19.33 -1.97 -27.41
C GLY A 157 -20.18 -3.15 -27.86
N LEU A 158 -20.04 -4.28 -27.17
CA LEU A 158 -20.84 -5.49 -27.43
C LEU A 158 -22.34 -5.26 -27.23
N LEU A 159 -22.74 -4.60 -26.14
CA LEU A 159 -24.15 -4.35 -25.82
C LEU A 159 -24.80 -3.29 -26.73
N SER A 160 -24.06 -2.24 -27.10
CA SER A 160 -24.62 -1.11 -27.87
C SER A 160 -24.60 -1.32 -29.38
N THR A 161 -23.54 -1.94 -29.91
CA THR A 161 -23.33 -2.07 -31.35
C THR A 161 -23.18 -3.52 -31.82
N GLY A 162 -23.09 -4.49 -30.92
CA GLY A 162 -22.84 -5.89 -31.26
C GLY A 162 -21.41 -6.15 -31.79
N THR A 163 -20.50 -5.18 -31.69
CA THR A 163 -19.15 -5.30 -32.28
C THR A 163 -18.14 -5.82 -31.26
N SER A 164 -17.24 -6.68 -31.74
CA SER A 164 -16.17 -7.27 -30.95
C SER A 164 -14.81 -6.61 -31.18
N THR A 165 -14.74 -5.47 -31.87
CA THR A 165 -13.49 -4.82 -32.32
C THR A 165 -12.51 -4.61 -31.16
N ARG A 166 -12.99 -4.20 -29.99
CA ARG A 166 -12.16 -3.95 -28.80
C ARG A 166 -11.61 -5.20 -28.13
N LEU A 167 -12.04 -6.41 -28.51
CA LEU A 167 -11.45 -7.65 -28.00
C LEU A 167 -10.02 -7.85 -28.53
N GLY A 168 -9.70 -7.34 -29.72
CA GLY A 168 -8.36 -7.45 -30.31
C GLY A 168 -7.41 -6.32 -29.90
N GLU A 169 -7.95 -5.17 -29.47
CA GLU A 169 -7.19 -4.04 -28.98
C GLU A 169 -6.47 -4.38 -27.67
N HIS A 170 -5.19 -4.01 -27.55
CA HIS A 170 -4.37 -4.24 -26.34
C HIS A 170 -4.36 -5.70 -25.82
N SER A 171 -4.64 -6.68 -26.68
CA SER A 171 -4.67 -8.10 -26.31
C SER A 171 -3.28 -8.73 -26.39
N LEU A 172 -2.95 -9.55 -25.40
CA LEU A 172 -1.81 -10.46 -25.48
C LEU A 172 -2.20 -11.66 -26.35
N SER A 173 -1.31 -12.05 -27.25
CA SER A 173 -1.42 -13.30 -28.00
C SER A 173 -1.34 -14.51 -27.06
N TYR A 174 -1.87 -15.65 -27.51
CA TYR A 174 -1.72 -16.92 -26.78
C TYR A 174 -0.24 -17.27 -26.55
N SER A 175 0.64 -16.98 -27.52
CA SER A 175 2.08 -17.19 -27.36
C SER A 175 2.67 -16.35 -26.24
N GLU A 176 2.29 -15.07 -26.12
CA GLU A 176 2.77 -14.19 -25.04
C GLU A 176 2.24 -14.66 -23.69
N ILE A 177 0.96 -15.03 -23.59
CA ILE A 177 0.38 -15.56 -22.34
C ILE A 177 1.08 -16.86 -21.93
N ASN A 178 1.26 -17.80 -22.86
CA ASN A 178 1.95 -19.05 -22.58
C ASN A 178 3.39 -18.81 -22.14
N SER A 179 4.09 -17.85 -22.76
CA SER A 179 5.44 -17.47 -22.36
C SER A 179 5.48 -16.88 -20.95
N LEU A 180 4.48 -16.10 -20.53
CA LEU A 180 4.39 -15.52 -19.18
C LEU A 180 4.11 -16.57 -18.10
N LEU A 181 3.36 -17.63 -18.45
CA LEU A 181 2.96 -18.69 -17.52
C LEU A 181 3.93 -19.88 -17.47
N SER A 182 4.87 -19.95 -18.42
CA SER A 182 5.88 -21.00 -18.46
C SER A 182 6.91 -20.80 -17.36
N THR A 183 7.32 -21.88 -16.69
CA THR A 183 8.36 -21.83 -15.65
C THR A 183 9.73 -21.73 -16.32
N PRO A 184 10.62 -20.80 -15.91
CA PRO A 184 11.99 -20.80 -16.41
C PRO A 184 12.69 -22.12 -16.05
N GLY A 185 13.15 -22.87 -17.05
CA GLY A 185 14.00 -24.07 -16.86
C GLY A 185 13.36 -25.45 -17.08
N SER A 186 12.15 -25.55 -17.65
CA SER A 186 11.56 -26.84 -18.07
C SER A 186 11.79 -27.11 -19.57
N ALA A 187 13.05 -27.15 -19.99
CA ALA A 187 13.49 -27.66 -21.30
C ALA A 187 14.60 -28.71 -21.10
#